data_AF-A0A1S3XAV8-F1
#
_entry.id   AF-A0A1S3XAV8-F1
#
_cell.length_a   1.000
_cell.length_b   1.000
_cell.length_c   1.000
_cell.angle_alpha   90.00
_cell.angle_beta   90.00
_cell.angle_gamma   90.00
#
_symmetry.space_group_name_H-M   'P 1'
#
loop_
_entity.id
_entity.type
_entity.pdbx_description
1 polymer ?
#
loop_
_entity_poly.entity_id
_entity_poly.type
_entity_poly.pdbx_seq_one_letter_code
_entity_poly.pdbx_strand_id
1 'polypeptide(L)'
;MNPSISFKALKWEDIYPSCLWHIWLNRNNNNINNISNGVSIITTLNKAAEFKYLTGYNHPPLNIITIPIRWQNPSRDSFKLNCDSAYTNNTNTGGLGGVIRNNNGKWIVGYQKLTNVISNTHAELLALETGLRVAVQFKLHPIEIETDSTKVISLFDKDHQIYDHLISSCRWLMTQLGTPLLRYSFREANSVAHLLAKDSKKLKSINKTIIHHTPTQPVEVALKDDAVGRQYFRLISEEVCNRLASMGNINAVQNSSTFVKSLSFDPNGIAGRVLCRSIAACEVLDNAGYNNISGFKVV
;
A
#
# COMPACT_ATOMS: atom_id res chain seq x y z
N MET A 1 20.78 -27.31 -1.85
CA MET A 1 20.34 -28.72 -1.90
C MET A 1 18.85 -28.71 -2.20
N ASN A 2 18.44 -29.25 -3.34
CA ASN A 2 17.03 -29.38 -3.70
C ASN A 2 16.49 -30.58 -2.90
N PRO A 3 15.60 -30.41 -1.91
CA PRO A 3 14.99 -31.57 -1.29
C PRO A 3 14.08 -32.16 -2.36
N SER A 4 14.42 -33.36 -2.83
CA SER A 4 13.51 -34.17 -3.64
C SER A 4 12.27 -34.42 -2.79
N ILE A 5 11.24 -33.58 -2.97
CA ILE A 5 9.97 -33.71 -2.26
C ILE A 5 9.41 -35.08 -2.63
N SER A 6 9.35 -35.97 -1.63
CA SER A 6 8.86 -37.32 -1.83
C SER A 6 7.36 -37.27 -2.12
N PHE A 7 6.98 -37.44 -3.39
CA PHE A 7 5.59 -37.49 -3.85
C PHE A 7 4.74 -38.56 -3.13
N LYS A 8 5.37 -39.51 -2.42
CA LYS A 8 4.70 -40.54 -1.61
C LYS A 8 3.91 -39.96 -0.41
N ALA A 9 4.14 -38.71 -0.03
CA ALA A 9 3.45 -38.08 1.10
C ALA A 9 2.14 -37.36 0.73
N LEU A 10 1.80 -37.25 -0.56
CA LEU A 10 0.58 -36.57 -1.02
C LEU A 10 -0.59 -37.56 -1.12
N LYS A 11 -1.73 -37.17 -0.56
CA LYS A 11 -3.00 -37.89 -0.71
C LYS A 11 -3.81 -37.26 -1.84
N TRP A 12 -4.83 -37.98 -2.31
CA TRP A 12 -5.70 -37.47 -3.37
C TRP A 12 -6.39 -36.15 -3.02
N GLU A 13 -6.74 -35.96 -1.74
CA GLU A 13 -7.29 -34.72 -1.18
C GLU A 13 -6.35 -33.51 -1.34
N ASP A 14 -5.03 -33.73 -1.33
CA ASP A 14 -4.03 -32.67 -1.54
C ASP A 14 -3.84 -32.35 -3.02
N ILE A 15 -4.00 -33.35 -3.90
CA ILE A 15 -3.69 -33.27 -5.33
C ILE A 15 -4.88 -32.73 -6.13
N TYR A 16 -6.10 -33.16 -5.78
CA TYR A 16 -7.31 -32.87 -6.55
C TYR A 16 -7.58 -31.36 -6.75
N PRO A 17 -7.51 -30.49 -5.71
CA PRO A 17 -7.71 -29.06 -5.89
C PRO A 17 -6.64 -28.43 -6.79
N SER A 18 -5.37 -28.85 -6.65
CA SER A 18 -4.27 -28.37 -7.49
C SER A 18 -4.46 -28.76 -8.96
N CYS A 19 -4.99 -29.95 -9.25
CA CYS A 19 -5.34 -30.37 -10.60
C CYS A 19 -6.39 -29.45 -11.23
N LEU A 20 -7.51 -29.19 -10.53
CA LEU A 20 -8.56 -28.30 -11.04
C LEU A 20 -8.04 -26.90 -11.33
N TRP A 21 -7.25 -26.35 -10.39
CA TRP A 21 -6.63 -25.04 -10.52
C TRP A 21 -5.69 -24.96 -11.73
N HIS A 22 -4.87 -25.99 -11.94
CA HIS A 22 -3.93 -26.05 -13.06
C HIS A 22 -4.60 -26.26 -14.41
N ILE A 23 -5.66 -27.07 -14.48
CA ILE A 23 -6.47 -27.21 -15.68
C ILE A 23 -7.08 -25.85 -16.06
N TRP A 24 -7.66 -25.15 -15.08
CA TRP A 24 -8.25 -23.84 -15.28
C TRP A 24 -7.21 -22.80 -15.74
N LEU A 25 -6.08 -22.71 -15.04
CA LEU A 25 -4.99 -21.79 -15.40
C LEU A 25 -4.45 -22.07 -16.79
N ASN A 26 -4.17 -23.34 -17.12
CA ASN A 26 -3.64 -23.72 -18.42
C ASN A 26 -4.62 -23.39 -19.54
N ARG A 27 -5.92 -23.67 -19.35
CA ARG A 27 -6.96 -23.33 -20.32
C ARG A 27 -7.07 -21.82 -20.54
N ASN A 28 -7.00 -21.03 -19.47
CA ASN A 28 -7.05 -19.56 -19.60
C ASN A 28 -5.80 -19.01 -20.28
N ASN A 29 -4.62 -19.51 -19.93
CA ASN A 29 -3.38 -19.10 -20.57
C ASN A 29 -3.36 -19.47 -22.07
N ASN A 30 -3.88 -20.64 -22.41
CA ASN A 30 -4.06 -21.09 -23.80
C ASN A 30 -5.00 -20.17 -24.57
N ASN A 31 -6.12 -19.76 -23.96
CA ASN A 31 -7.08 -18.86 -24.58
C ASN A 31 -6.52 -17.43 -24.78
N ILE A 32 -5.79 -16.90 -23.79
CA ILE A 32 -5.22 -15.55 -23.84
C ILE A 32 -4.09 -15.45 -24.87
N ASN A 33 -3.21 -16.46 -24.92
CA ASN A 33 -2.04 -16.43 -25.79
C ASN A 33 -2.25 -17.15 -27.13
N ASN A 34 -3.44 -17.70 -27.37
CA ASN A 34 -3.78 -18.49 -28.55
C ASN A 34 -2.82 -19.66 -28.79
N ILE A 35 -2.52 -20.42 -27.72
CA ILE A 35 -1.62 -21.59 -27.70
C ILE A 35 -2.38 -22.85 -27.26
N SER A 36 -1.78 -24.03 -27.44
CA SER A 36 -2.41 -25.33 -27.16
C SER A 36 -1.56 -26.25 -26.26
N ASN A 37 -0.97 -25.69 -25.20
CA ASN A 37 -0.13 -26.46 -24.30
C ASN A 37 -0.95 -27.44 -23.44
N GLY A 38 -0.41 -28.63 -23.20
CA GLY A 38 -0.95 -29.61 -22.25
C GLY A 38 -0.64 -29.25 -20.80
N VAL A 39 -1.44 -29.76 -19.86
CA VAL A 39 -1.18 -29.58 -18.42
C VAL A 39 0.01 -30.43 -18.00
N SER A 40 0.99 -29.83 -17.33
CA SER A 40 2.11 -30.57 -16.76
C SER A 40 1.73 -31.17 -15.40
N ILE A 41 1.73 -32.51 -15.34
CA ILE A 41 1.44 -33.27 -14.12
C ILE A 41 2.49 -32.99 -13.05
N ILE A 42 3.77 -32.89 -13.44
CA ILE A 42 4.89 -32.65 -12.52
C ILE A 42 4.75 -31.29 -11.83
N THR A 43 4.40 -30.22 -12.57
CA THR A 43 4.21 -28.89 -11.96
C THR A 43 2.99 -28.85 -11.04
N THR A 44 1.94 -29.60 -11.40
CA THR A 44 0.73 -29.75 -10.57
C THR A 44 1.05 -30.44 -9.25
N LEU A 45 1.80 -31.55 -9.30
CA LEU A 45 2.21 -32.30 -8.10
C LEU A 45 3.18 -31.50 -7.22
N ASN A 46 4.13 -30.77 -7.82
CA ASN A 46 5.07 -29.93 -7.06
C ASN A 46 4.33 -28.85 -6.27
N LYS A 47 3.33 -28.20 -6.87
CA LYS A 47 2.52 -27.18 -6.20
C LYS A 47 1.58 -27.75 -5.15
N ALA A 48 1.03 -28.95 -5.36
CA ALA A 48 0.28 -29.64 -4.33
C ALA A 48 1.17 -29.93 -3.11
N ALA A 49 2.41 -30.37 -3.36
CA ALA A 49 3.39 -30.63 -2.30
C ALA A 49 3.82 -29.36 -1.56
N GLU A 50 4.08 -28.28 -2.28
CA GLU A 50 4.39 -26.97 -1.74
C GLU A 50 3.24 -26.44 -0.88
N PHE A 51 2.01 -26.48 -1.39
CA PHE A 51 0.82 -26.06 -0.65
C PHE A 51 0.64 -26.88 0.63
N LYS A 52 0.76 -28.20 0.56
CA LYS A 52 0.69 -29.07 1.74
C LYS A 52 1.80 -28.78 2.75
N TYR A 53 3.01 -28.50 2.28
CA TYR A 53 4.12 -28.14 3.15
C TYR A 53 3.86 -26.81 3.86
N LEU A 54 3.39 -25.79 3.12
CA LEU A 54 3.09 -24.46 3.66
C LEU A 54 1.87 -24.44 4.59
N THR A 55 0.89 -25.32 4.36
CA THR A 55 -0.35 -25.38 5.16
C THR A 55 -0.36 -26.48 6.22
N GLY A 56 0.58 -27.42 6.16
CA GLY A 56 0.75 -28.52 7.12
C GLY A 56 1.36 -28.09 8.45
N TYR A 57 1.93 -26.88 8.51
CA TYR A 57 2.19 -26.22 9.79
C TYR A 57 0.84 -25.74 10.34
N ASN A 58 0.42 -26.29 11.48
CA ASN A 58 -0.69 -25.78 12.27
C ASN A 58 -0.34 -24.36 12.72
N HIS A 59 -0.62 -23.37 11.88
CA HIS A 59 -0.62 -22.00 12.32
C HIS A 59 -1.69 -21.90 13.41
N PRO A 60 -1.36 -21.36 14.59
CA PRO A 60 -2.40 -21.04 15.57
C PRO A 60 -3.47 -20.22 14.85
N PRO A 61 -4.77 -20.45 15.14
CA PRO A 61 -5.83 -19.71 14.48
C PRO A 61 -5.51 -18.23 14.59
N LEU A 62 -5.44 -17.56 13.44
CA LEU A 62 -5.18 -16.13 13.40
C LEU A 62 -6.22 -15.45 14.29
N ASN A 63 -5.76 -14.66 15.25
CA ASN A 63 -6.67 -13.86 16.05
C ASN A 63 -7.23 -12.75 15.14
N ILE A 64 -8.45 -12.95 14.63
CA ILE A 64 -9.12 -12.00 13.73
C ILE A 64 -9.91 -11.03 14.60
N ILE A 65 -9.68 -9.75 14.36
CA ILE A 65 -10.40 -8.66 15.01
C ILE A 65 -11.20 -7.86 13.98
N THR A 66 -12.33 -7.30 14.43
CA THR A 66 -13.14 -6.39 13.63
C THR A 66 -12.72 -4.96 13.92
N ILE A 67 -12.26 -4.24 12.90
CA ILE A 67 -11.86 -2.83 13.03
C ILE A 67 -12.94 -1.93 12.41
N PRO A 68 -13.54 -1.01 13.19
CA PRO A 68 -14.34 0.07 12.64
C PRO A 68 -13.41 1.10 11.98
N ILE A 69 -13.67 1.37 10.71
CA ILE A 69 -12.91 2.30 9.88
C ILE A 69 -13.81 3.48 9.54
N ARG A 70 -13.32 4.68 9.83
CA ARG A 70 -13.90 5.94 9.36
C ARG A 70 -12.80 6.94 9.07
N TRP A 71 -13.10 7.93 8.25
CA TRP A 71 -12.24 9.10 8.17
C TRP A 71 -12.25 9.86 9.52
N GLN A 72 -11.09 10.39 9.90
CA GLN A 72 -10.92 11.14 11.14
C GLN A 72 -10.39 12.54 10.85
N ASN A 73 -10.99 13.54 11.50
CA ASN A 73 -10.49 14.92 11.46
C ASN A 73 -9.02 15.00 11.91
N PRO A 74 -8.22 15.94 11.37
CA PRO A 74 -6.90 16.22 11.93
C PRO A 74 -7.02 16.84 13.32
N SER A 75 -5.86 16.96 13.98
CA SER A 75 -5.69 17.71 15.22
C SER A 75 -6.22 19.15 15.11
N ARG A 76 -6.54 19.75 16.26
CA ARG A 76 -7.03 21.13 16.33
C ARG A 76 -6.06 22.07 15.62
N ASP A 77 -6.61 23.01 14.84
CA ASP A 77 -5.87 24.03 14.08
C ASP A 77 -4.87 23.46 13.05
N SER A 78 -5.02 22.18 12.67
CA SER A 78 -4.23 21.51 11.64
C SER A 78 -5.06 21.23 10.39
N PHE A 79 -4.35 21.14 9.26
CA PHE A 79 -4.88 20.60 8.02
C PHE A 79 -4.61 19.09 7.92
N LYS A 80 -5.30 18.40 7.01
CA LYS A 80 -5.04 17.00 6.65
C LYS A 80 -4.96 16.85 5.14
N LEU A 81 -3.83 16.37 4.64
CA LEU A 81 -3.64 15.91 3.26
C LEU A 81 -3.93 14.41 3.18
N ASN A 82 -4.93 14.04 2.39
CA ASN A 82 -5.18 12.67 1.94
C ASN A 82 -4.79 12.58 0.46
N CYS A 83 -3.92 11.64 0.09
CA CYS A 83 -3.49 11.43 -1.30
C CYS A 83 -3.61 9.96 -1.72
N ASP A 84 -3.86 9.73 -3.01
CA ASP A 84 -3.98 8.40 -3.64
C ASP A 84 -3.65 8.49 -5.14
N SER A 85 -3.42 7.34 -5.76
CA SER A 85 -3.22 7.19 -7.19
C SER A 85 -4.11 6.12 -7.84
N ALA A 86 -4.31 6.23 -9.15
CA ALA A 86 -5.05 5.28 -9.96
C ALA A 86 -4.22 4.90 -11.19
N TYR A 87 -3.35 3.91 -11.02
CA TYR A 87 -2.48 3.40 -12.08
C TYR A 87 -3.25 2.58 -13.14
N THR A 88 -2.83 2.71 -14.40
CA THR A 88 -3.32 1.92 -15.53
C THR A 88 -2.11 1.29 -16.24
N ASN A 89 -1.96 -0.03 -16.10
CA ASN A 89 -0.81 -0.77 -16.64
C ASN A 89 -0.70 -0.66 -18.16
N ASN A 90 -1.81 -0.85 -18.88
CA ASN A 90 -1.81 -0.89 -20.35
C ASN A 90 -1.28 0.39 -21.02
N THR A 91 -1.48 1.54 -20.37
CA THR A 91 -1.09 2.85 -20.91
C THR A 91 0.10 3.45 -20.19
N ASN A 92 0.60 2.82 -19.13
CA ASN A 92 1.60 3.39 -18.22
C ASN A 92 1.25 4.81 -17.74
N THR A 93 -0.04 5.02 -17.47
CA THR A 93 -0.54 6.30 -16.94
C THR A 93 -1.03 6.16 -15.51
N GLY A 94 -0.73 7.16 -14.70
CA GLY A 94 -1.17 7.29 -13.33
C GLY A 94 -2.10 8.48 -13.21
N GLY A 95 -3.32 8.23 -12.74
CA GLY A 95 -4.15 9.28 -12.21
C GLY A 95 -3.71 9.62 -10.79
N LEU A 96 -3.45 10.88 -10.47
CA LEU A 96 -3.06 11.32 -9.13
C LEU A 96 -4.20 12.16 -8.56
N GLY A 97 -4.51 11.97 -7.29
CA GLY A 97 -5.56 12.73 -6.62
C GLY A 97 -5.27 12.94 -5.15
N GLY A 98 -5.81 14.03 -4.63
CA GLY A 98 -5.77 14.26 -3.20
C GLY A 98 -6.56 15.47 -2.78
N VAL A 99 -6.80 15.55 -1.47
CA VAL A 99 -7.62 16.57 -0.84
C VAL A 99 -6.93 17.05 0.43
N ILE A 100 -6.98 18.37 0.65
CA ILE A 100 -6.59 19.01 1.90
C ILE A 100 -7.85 19.55 2.57
N ARG A 101 -8.05 19.13 3.83
CA ARG A 101 -9.19 19.52 4.68
C ARG A 101 -8.69 20.19 5.95
N ASN A 102 -9.51 21.03 6.57
CA ASN A 102 -9.22 21.58 7.90
C ASN A 102 -9.69 20.64 9.03
N ASN A 103 -9.48 21.06 10.28
CA ASN A 103 -9.90 20.37 11.50
C ASN A 103 -11.41 20.09 11.63
N ASN A 104 -12.26 20.82 10.90
CA ASN A 104 -13.70 20.58 10.85
C ASN A 104 -14.10 19.67 9.67
N GLY A 105 -13.13 19.08 8.96
CA GLY A 105 -13.37 18.27 7.77
C GLY A 105 -13.81 19.07 6.54
N LYS A 106 -13.78 20.41 6.62
CA LYS A 106 -14.16 21.27 5.49
C LYS A 106 -13.08 21.21 4.41
N TRP A 107 -13.53 21.10 3.16
CA TRP A 107 -12.68 21.21 1.98
C TRP A 107 -11.93 22.55 1.96
N ILE A 108 -10.61 22.48 1.80
CA ILE A 108 -9.76 23.66 1.57
C ILE A 108 -9.31 23.69 0.12
N VAL A 109 -8.72 22.58 -0.35
CA VAL A 109 -8.28 22.44 -1.73
C VAL A 109 -8.21 20.96 -2.10
N GLY A 110 -8.59 20.63 -3.33
CA GLY A 110 -8.30 19.32 -3.92
C GLY A 110 -7.46 19.46 -5.18
N TYR A 111 -6.85 18.37 -5.59
CA TYR A 111 -6.10 18.34 -6.84
C TYR A 111 -6.34 17.03 -7.59
N GLN A 112 -6.14 17.11 -8.89
CA GLN A 112 -6.02 15.94 -9.76
C GLN A 112 -4.98 16.18 -10.85
N LYS A 113 -4.26 15.14 -11.24
CA LYS A 113 -3.27 15.19 -12.31
C LYS A 113 -3.23 13.86 -13.02
N LEU A 114 -3.29 13.86 -14.35
CA LEU A 114 -2.97 12.69 -15.15
C LEU A 114 -1.49 12.77 -15.54
N THR A 115 -0.72 11.69 -15.37
CA THR A 115 0.71 11.68 -15.69
C THR A 115 1.17 10.31 -16.19
N ASN A 116 2.36 10.26 -16.79
CA ASN A 116 3.01 9.00 -17.13
C ASN A 116 3.72 8.46 -15.90
N VAL A 117 3.59 7.16 -15.65
CA VAL A 117 4.20 6.48 -14.49
C VAL A 117 4.75 5.13 -14.91
N ILE A 118 5.71 4.60 -14.15
CA ILE A 118 6.39 3.33 -14.47
C ILE A 118 5.91 2.17 -13.59
N SER A 119 5.16 2.48 -12.52
CA SER A 119 4.60 1.50 -11.60
C SER A 119 3.51 2.13 -10.74
N ASN A 120 2.74 1.30 -10.03
CA ASN A 120 1.80 1.77 -9.02
C ASN A 120 2.51 2.59 -7.92
N THR A 121 3.64 2.10 -7.42
CA THR A 121 4.45 2.80 -6.40
C THR A 121 4.94 4.16 -6.88
N HIS A 122 5.33 4.28 -8.15
CA HIS A 122 5.71 5.57 -8.72
C HIS A 122 4.52 6.54 -8.74
N ALA A 123 3.33 6.07 -9.09
CA ALA A 123 2.11 6.88 -9.07
C ALA A 123 1.75 7.35 -7.66
N GLU A 124 1.81 6.46 -6.65
CA GLU A 124 1.57 6.82 -5.26
C GLU A 124 2.54 7.89 -4.74
N LEU A 125 3.84 7.75 -5.04
CA LEU A 125 4.85 8.76 -4.66
C LEU A 125 4.61 10.10 -5.34
N LEU A 126 4.26 10.10 -6.63
CA LEU A 126 3.93 11.34 -7.35
C LEU A 126 2.64 11.98 -6.82
N ALA A 127 1.66 11.19 -6.38
CA ALA A 127 0.46 11.70 -5.75
C ALA A 127 0.80 12.43 -4.45
N LEU A 128 1.65 11.84 -3.61
CA LEU A 128 2.18 12.46 -2.40
C LEU A 128 2.96 13.74 -2.70
N GLU A 129 3.92 13.70 -3.63
CA GLU A 129 4.72 14.87 -4.01
C GLU A 129 3.83 16.01 -4.53
N THR A 130 2.84 15.69 -5.37
CA THR A 130 1.90 16.69 -5.89
C THR A 130 1.08 17.33 -4.77
N GLY A 131 0.57 16.53 -3.82
CA GLY A 131 -0.17 17.05 -2.67
C GLY A 131 0.68 17.92 -1.74
N LEU A 132 1.94 17.54 -1.51
CA LEU A 132 2.91 18.33 -0.76
C LEU A 132 3.19 19.68 -1.44
N ARG A 133 3.40 19.69 -2.77
CA ARG A 133 3.57 20.95 -3.54
C ARG A 133 2.35 21.86 -3.41
N VAL A 134 1.14 21.30 -3.47
CA VAL A 134 -0.10 22.06 -3.25
C VAL A 134 -0.15 22.61 -1.83
N ALA A 135 0.15 21.82 -0.81
CA ALA A 135 0.18 22.29 0.58
C ALA A 135 1.16 23.45 0.79
N VAL A 136 2.37 23.36 0.22
CA VAL A 136 3.39 24.43 0.27
C VAL A 136 2.90 25.69 -0.45
N GLN A 137 2.35 25.54 -1.67
CA GLN A 137 1.83 26.65 -2.45
C GLN A 137 0.75 27.45 -1.71
N PHE A 138 -0.13 26.75 -0.98
CA PHE A 138 -1.21 27.37 -0.21
C PHE A 138 -0.82 27.70 1.25
N LYS A 139 0.45 27.49 1.64
CA LYS A 139 0.98 27.72 3.00
C LYS A 139 0.16 27.02 4.09
N LEU A 140 -0.21 25.76 3.85
CA LEU A 140 -1.06 24.98 4.74
C LEU A 140 -0.20 24.23 5.76
N HIS A 141 0.10 24.88 6.87
CA HIS A 141 0.77 24.30 8.03
C HIS A 141 0.14 24.82 9.35
N PRO A 142 0.07 24.01 10.42
CA PRO A 142 0.49 22.61 10.52
C PRO A 142 -0.41 21.67 9.70
N ILE A 143 0.14 20.52 9.29
CA ILE A 143 -0.57 19.55 8.43
C ILE A 143 -0.26 18.11 8.84
N GLU A 144 -1.25 17.23 8.74
CA GLU A 144 -1.10 15.77 8.84
C GLU A 144 -1.20 15.15 7.44
N ILE A 145 -0.40 14.13 7.15
CA ILE A 145 -0.40 13.49 5.82
C ILE A 145 -0.80 12.02 5.94
N GLU A 146 -1.73 11.60 5.09
CA GLU A 146 -2.24 10.23 5.03
C GLU A 146 -2.24 9.69 3.59
N THR A 147 -1.76 8.46 3.44
CA THR A 147 -1.80 7.67 2.20
C THR A 147 -2.31 6.25 2.50
N ASP A 148 -2.99 5.60 1.56
CA ASP A 148 -3.38 4.19 1.67
C ASP A 148 -2.32 3.21 1.12
N SER A 149 -1.11 3.70 0.87
CA SER A 149 0.03 2.89 0.40
C SER A 149 1.04 2.62 1.52
N THR A 150 1.00 1.42 2.08
CA THR A 150 2.04 0.93 3.01
C THR A 150 3.42 0.92 2.36
N LYS A 151 3.48 0.72 1.03
CA LYS A 151 4.74 0.72 0.28
C LYS A 151 5.37 2.12 0.28
N VAL A 152 4.59 3.19 0.07
CA VAL A 152 5.10 4.55 0.15
C VAL A 152 5.68 4.83 1.53
N ILE A 153 4.97 4.48 2.60
CA ILE A 153 5.47 4.70 3.97
C ILE A 153 6.80 3.97 4.18
N SER A 154 6.88 2.69 3.79
CA SER A 154 8.12 1.90 3.93
C SER A 154 9.32 2.44 3.12
N LEU A 155 9.06 3.19 2.04
CA LEU A 155 10.12 3.82 1.25
C LEU A 155 10.73 5.04 1.93
N PHE A 156 10.04 5.64 2.90
CA PHE A 156 10.62 6.73 3.68
C PHE A 156 11.57 6.21 4.77
N ASP A 157 11.41 4.95 5.19
CA ASP A 157 12.25 4.31 6.22
C ASP A 157 13.52 3.65 5.67
N LYS A 158 13.55 3.26 4.39
CA LYS A 158 14.65 2.50 3.77
C LYS A 158 15.16 3.20 2.51
N ASP A 159 16.47 3.22 2.32
CA ASP A 159 17.09 3.78 1.10
C ASP A 159 16.67 2.97 -0.13
N HIS A 160 16.36 3.65 -1.25
CA HIS A 160 15.80 2.99 -2.42
C HIS A 160 16.22 3.67 -3.73
N GLN A 161 17.28 3.14 -4.35
CA GLN A 161 17.98 3.70 -5.51
C GLN A 161 17.09 4.24 -6.66
N ILE A 162 15.95 3.58 -6.93
CA ILE A 162 15.03 3.97 -8.02
C ILE A 162 14.23 5.24 -7.66
N TYR A 163 13.83 5.40 -6.40
CA TYR A 163 12.87 6.44 -5.97
C TYR A 163 13.52 7.54 -5.11
N ASP A 164 14.82 7.47 -4.84
CA ASP A 164 15.53 8.40 -3.96
C ASP A 164 15.31 9.88 -4.30
N HIS A 165 15.25 10.24 -5.59
CA HIS A 165 15.00 11.61 -6.02
C HIS A 165 13.60 12.11 -5.62
N LEU A 166 12.56 11.28 -5.79
CA LEU A 166 11.18 11.62 -5.38
C LEU A 166 11.04 11.67 -3.87
N ILE A 167 11.66 10.70 -3.17
CA ILE A 167 11.66 10.66 -1.71
C ILE A 167 12.35 11.90 -1.16
N SER A 168 13.50 12.29 -1.73
CA SER A 168 14.22 13.50 -1.35
C SER A 168 13.41 14.76 -1.63
N SER A 169 12.72 14.84 -2.78
CA SER A 169 11.78 15.94 -3.09
C SER A 169 10.65 16.03 -2.05
N CYS A 170 10.04 14.89 -1.70
CA CYS A 170 8.98 14.84 -0.69
C CYS A 170 9.50 15.25 0.69
N ARG A 171 10.66 14.73 1.13
CA ARG A 171 11.29 15.12 2.40
C ARG A 171 11.55 16.62 2.44
N TRP A 172 12.11 17.19 1.37
CA TRP A 172 12.33 18.64 1.28
C TRP A 172 11.01 19.42 1.41
N LEU A 173 9.95 19.03 0.69
CA LEU A 173 8.64 19.68 0.81
C LEU A 173 8.05 19.54 2.22
N MET A 174 8.21 18.37 2.86
CA MET A 174 7.77 18.14 4.23
C MET A 174 8.52 19.07 5.21
N THR A 175 9.83 19.32 5.03
CA THR A 175 10.55 20.28 5.89
C THR A 175 9.96 21.69 5.80
N GLN A 176 9.52 22.13 4.61
CA GLN A 176 8.86 23.43 4.41
C GLN A 176 7.49 23.52 5.13
N LEU A 177 6.88 22.37 5.44
CA LEU A 177 5.58 22.26 6.11
C LEU A 177 5.71 22.00 7.62
N GLY A 178 6.90 22.18 8.20
CA GLY A 178 7.13 21.92 9.62
C GLY A 178 7.25 20.44 9.96
N THR A 179 7.80 19.64 9.03
CA THR A 179 8.09 18.21 9.21
C THR A 179 6.88 17.38 9.67
N PRO A 180 5.78 17.42 8.91
CA PRO A 180 4.57 16.69 9.24
C PRO A 180 4.78 15.18 9.21
N LEU A 181 3.99 14.46 9.99
CA LEU A 181 4.03 13.00 10.03
C LEU A 181 3.28 12.39 8.84
N LEU A 182 3.90 11.43 8.18
CA LEU A 182 3.29 10.59 7.15
C LEU A 182 2.69 9.33 7.79
N ARG A 183 1.39 9.09 7.60
CA ARG A 183 0.65 7.99 8.22
C ARG A 183 -0.10 7.13 7.20
N TYR A 184 -0.35 5.88 7.58
CA TYR A 184 -1.22 4.98 6.81
C TYR A 184 -2.69 5.27 7.08
N SER A 185 -3.49 5.33 6.03
CA SER A 185 -4.96 5.36 6.11
C SER A 185 -5.55 4.14 5.40
N PHE A 186 -6.65 3.62 5.92
CA PHE A 186 -7.39 2.59 5.20
C PHE A 186 -8.02 3.20 3.94
N ARG A 187 -8.12 2.43 2.86
CA ARG A 187 -8.71 2.92 1.60
C ARG A 187 -10.13 3.45 1.78
N GLU A 188 -10.90 2.82 2.65
CA GLU A 188 -12.25 3.22 3.04
C GLU A 188 -12.27 4.64 3.65
N ALA A 189 -11.25 4.98 4.45
CA ALA A 189 -11.04 6.31 5.01
C ALA A 189 -10.29 7.28 4.08
N ASN A 190 -9.81 6.81 2.91
CA ASN A 190 -9.11 7.62 1.91
C ASN A 190 -9.93 7.82 0.62
N SER A 191 -11.24 7.55 0.69
CA SER A 191 -12.14 7.44 -0.47
C SER A 191 -12.19 8.71 -1.34
N VAL A 192 -12.15 9.91 -0.75
CA VAL A 192 -12.16 11.18 -1.47
C VAL A 192 -10.93 11.33 -2.38
N ALA A 193 -9.74 11.02 -1.87
CA ALA A 193 -8.50 11.07 -2.65
C ALA A 193 -8.53 10.03 -3.77
N HIS A 194 -9.00 8.82 -3.48
CA HIS A 194 -9.19 7.75 -4.47
C HIS A 194 -10.08 8.17 -5.64
N LEU A 195 -11.22 8.80 -5.33
CA LEU A 195 -12.18 9.25 -6.33
C LEU A 195 -11.58 10.35 -7.22
N LEU A 196 -10.82 11.30 -6.67
CA LEU A 196 -10.08 12.30 -7.46
C LEU A 196 -9.03 11.65 -8.36
N ALA A 197 -8.27 10.69 -7.83
CA ALA A 197 -7.26 9.97 -8.60
C ALA A 197 -7.90 9.21 -9.77
N LYS A 198 -9.04 8.56 -9.54
CA LYS A 198 -9.81 7.87 -10.59
C LYS A 198 -10.41 8.83 -11.62
N ASP A 199 -10.96 9.97 -11.18
CA ASP A 199 -11.58 10.97 -12.04
C ASP A 199 -10.55 11.66 -12.95
N SER A 200 -9.29 11.73 -12.51
CA SER A 200 -8.19 12.32 -13.29
C SER A 200 -7.95 11.63 -14.65
N LYS A 201 -8.41 10.38 -14.83
CA LYS A 201 -8.34 9.67 -16.12
C LYS A 201 -9.20 10.33 -17.21
N LYS A 202 -10.15 11.19 -16.82
CA LYS A 202 -10.99 11.97 -17.75
C LYS A 202 -10.31 13.26 -18.21
N LEU A 203 -9.14 13.60 -17.66
CA LEU A 203 -8.39 14.79 -18.05
C LEU A 203 -7.83 14.64 -19.46
N LYS A 204 -7.98 15.69 -20.27
CA LYS A 204 -7.43 15.74 -21.63
C LYS A 204 -5.94 16.10 -21.65
N SER A 205 -5.45 16.81 -20.64
CA SER A 205 -4.06 17.27 -20.57
C SER A 205 -3.26 16.41 -19.60
N ILE A 206 -2.19 15.79 -20.11
CA ILE A 206 -1.22 15.07 -19.29
C ILE A 206 -0.23 16.04 -18.64
N ASN A 207 0.31 15.66 -17.48
CA ASN A 207 1.30 16.38 -16.68
C ASN A 207 0.86 17.76 -16.16
N LYS A 208 -0.43 18.10 -16.27
CA LYS A 208 -1.00 19.32 -15.70
C LYS A 208 -1.75 19.02 -14.40
N THR A 209 -1.34 19.65 -13.31
CA THR A 209 -2.10 19.64 -12.05
C THR A 209 -3.29 20.58 -12.17
N ILE A 210 -4.50 20.07 -11.91
CA ILE A 210 -5.72 20.87 -11.79
C ILE A 210 -6.02 21.04 -10.31
N ILE A 211 -6.25 22.28 -9.91
CA ILE A 211 -6.60 22.66 -8.53
C ILE A 211 -8.10 22.92 -8.44
N HIS A 212 -8.72 22.34 -7.42
CA HIS A 212 -10.15 22.44 -7.14
C HIS A 212 -10.35 23.19 -5.82
N HIS A 213 -10.86 24.42 -5.90
CA HIS A 213 -11.20 25.23 -4.72
C HIS A 213 -12.50 24.77 -4.04
N THR A 214 -13.32 24.01 -4.76
CA THR A 214 -14.56 23.40 -4.26
C THR A 214 -14.58 21.91 -4.60
N PRO A 215 -15.29 21.08 -3.83
CA PRO A 215 -15.49 19.67 -4.16
C PRO A 215 -16.06 19.49 -5.58
N THR A 216 -15.59 18.47 -6.28
CA THR A 216 -16.17 18.05 -7.56
C THR A 216 -17.33 17.08 -7.32
N GLN A 217 -18.28 17.00 -8.25
CA GLN A 217 -19.44 16.12 -8.14
C GLN A 217 -19.09 14.65 -7.79
N PRO A 218 -18.02 14.03 -8.32
CA PRO A 218 -17.67 12.64 -7.98
C PRO A 218 -17.33 12.42 -6.50
N VAL A 219 -16.91 13.44 -5.76
CA VAL A 219 -16.45 13.30 -4.37
C VAL A 219 -17.48 13.74 -3.33
N GLU A 220 -18.57 14.38 -3.73
CA GLU A 220 -19.56 14.94 -2.79
C GLU A 220 -20.17 13.88 -1.87
N VAL A 221 -20.46 12.70 -2.40
CA VAL A 221 -21.03 11.60 -1.59
C VAL A 221 -20.03 11.12 -0.55
N ALA A 222 -18.78 10.90 -0.94
CA ALA A 222 -17.72 10.48 -0.03
C ALA A 222 -17.44 11.54 1.06
N LEU A 223 -17.46 12.83 0.70
CA LEU A 223 -17.33 13.91 1.68
C LEU A 223 -18.48 13.98 2.67
N LYS A 224 -19.72 13.73 2.21
CA LYS A 224 -20.89 13.66 3.09
C LYS A 224 -20.81 12.45 4.02
N ASP A 225 -20.43 11.28 3.49
CA ASP A 225 -20.21 10.07 4.28
C ASP A 225 -19.14 10.30 5.37
N ASP A 226 -18.03 10.97 5.03
CA ASP A 226 -16.99 11.35 5.99
C ASP A 226 -17.53 12.34 7.05
N ALA A 227 -18.32 13.33 6.64
CA ALA A 227 -18.87 14.35 7.55
C ALA A 227 -19.89 13.81 8.55
N VAL A 228 -20.68 12.79 8.16
CA VAL A 228 -21.60 12.10 9.09
C VAL A 228 -20.91 11.00 9.90
N GLY A 229 -19.60 10.77 9.67
CA GLY A 229 -18.82 9.76 10.38
C GLY A 229 -19.16 8.33 10.00
N ARG A 230 -19.51 8.08 8.72
CA ARG A 230 -19.84 6.74 8.22
C ARG A 230 -18.73 5.74 8.56
N GLN A 231 -19.13 4.59 9.10
CA GLN A 231 -18.24 3.51 9.47
C GLN A 231 -18.30 2.35 8.49
N TYR A 232 -17.13 1.80 8.20
CA TYR A 232 -16.93 0.54 7.50
C TYR A 232 -16.31 -0.46 8.48
N PHE A 233 -16.54 -1.75 8.30
CA PHE A 233 -15.98 -2.77 9.17
C PHE A 233 -15.08 -3.69 8.36
N ARG A 234 -13.84 -3.90 8.85
CA ARG A 234 -12.89 -4.81 8.23
C ARG A 234 -12.46 -5.87 9.24
N LEU A 235 -12.43 -7.12 8.79
CA LEU A 235 -11.84 -8.23 9.52
C LEU A 235 -10.37 -8.34 9.14
N ILE A 236 -9.46 -8.17 10.10
CA ILE A 236 -8.01 -8.37 9.89
C ILE A 236 -7.40 -9.14 11.05
N SER A 237 -6.24 -9.77 10.82
CA SER A 237 -5.48 -10.36 11.93
C SER A 237 -4.94 -9.28 12.85
N GLU A 238 -4.80 -9.61 14.13
CA GLU A 238 -4.20 -8.75 15.15
C GLU A 238 -2.78 -8.31 14.77
N GLU A 239 -1.99 -9.19 14.15
CA GLU A 239 -0.65 -8.86 13.63
C GLU A 239 -0.70 -7.73 12.58
N VAL A 240 -1.64 -7.82 11.62
CA VAL A 240 -1.81 -6.77 10.62
C VAL A 240 -2.29 -5.48 11.29
N CYS A 241 -3.21 -5.55 12.27
CA CYS A 241 -3.62 -4.38 13.04
C CYS A 241 -2.43 -3.68 13.70
N ASN A 242 -1.60 -4.44 14.41
CA ASN A 242 -0.41 -3.92 15.11
C ASN A 242 0.58 -3.29 14.12
N ARG A 243 0.79 -3.90 12.96
CA ARG A 243 1.64 -3.33 11.90
C ARG A 243 1.07 -2.05 11.30
N LEU A 244 -0.24 -1.96 11.10
CA LEU A 244 -0.86 -0.73 10.59
C LEU A 244 -0.88 0.37 11.66
N ALA A 245 -1.05 0.00 12.93
CA ALA A 245 -0.94 0.91 14.06
C ALA A 245 0.49 1.49 14.17
N SER A 246 1.53 0.69 13.92
CA SER A 246 2.92 1.18 13.90
C SER A 246 3.20 2.17 12.78
N MET A 247 2.45 2.10 11.67
CA MET A 247 2.46 3.09 10.58
C MET A 247 1.55 4.31 10.86
N GLY A 248 1.08 4.47 12.11
CA GLY A 248 0.29 5.61 12.56
C GLY A 248 -1.18 5.59 12.11
N ASN A 249 -1.72 4.45 11.68
CA ASN A 249 -3.14 4.36 11.34
C ASN A 249 -4.01 4.51 12.58
N ILE A 250 -4.79 5.59 12.64
CA ILE A 250 -5.54 5.95 13.84
C ILE A 250 -6.66 4.94 14.14
N ASN A 251 -7.30 4.38 13.12
CA ASN A 251 -8.33 3.36 13.30
C ASN A 251 -7.73 2.05 13.86
N ALA A 252 -6.52 1.68 13.45
CA ALA A 252 -5.82 0.51 13.97
C ALA A 252 -5.25 0.74 15.39
N VAL A 253 -4.69 1.92 15.68
CA VAL A 253 -4.15 2.26 17.01
C VAL A 253 -5.22 2.12 18.10
N GLN A 254 -6.46 2.55 17.81
CA GLN A 254 -7.58 2.44 18.76
C GLN A 254 -8.03 0.99 19.04
N ASN A 255 -7.62 0.03 18.20
CA ASN A 255 -8.02 -1.37 18.27
C ASN A 255 -6.83 -2.33 18.45
N SER A 256 -5.62 -1.80 18.68
CA SER A 256 -4.41 -2.59 18.93
C SER A 256 -4.30 -2.95 20.41
N SER A 257 -3.95 -4.20 20.70
CA SER A 257 -3.67 -4.70 22.05
C SER A 257 -2.32 -4.25 22.61
N THR A 258 -1.41 -3.81 21.74
CA THR A 258 -0.08 -3.30 22.10
C THR A 258 -0.08 -1.78 22.23
N PHE A 259 0.60 -1.26 23.27
CA PHE A 259 0.93 0.16 23.35
C PHE A 259 1.94 0.52 22.25
N VAL A 260 1.44 0.83 21.07
CA VAL A 260 2.26 1.31 19.96
C VAL A 260 2.54 2.79 20.21
N LYS A 261 3.74 3.12 20.69
CA LYS A 261 4.28 4.47 20.44
C LYS A 261 4.33 4.61 18.92
N SER A 262 3.48 5.47 18.36
CA SER A 262 3.43 5.71 16.93
C SER A 262 4.85 6.00 16.42
N LEU A 263 5.43 5.08 15.64
CA LEU A 263 6.61 5.41 14.86
C LEU A 263 6.12 6.27 13.70
N SER A 264 5.94 7.54 14.00
CA SER A 264 5.71 8.54 13.01
C SER A 264 7.08 8.94 12.45
N PHE A 265 7.26 8.79 11.14
CA PHE A 265 8.51 9.13 10.48
C PHE A 265 8.86 10.61 10.69
N ASP A 266 9.94 10.87 11.43
CA ASP A 266 10.60 12.18 11.52
C ASP A 266 11.49 12.34 10.29
N PRO A 267 11.18 13.29 9.37
CA PRO A 267 11.92 13.46 8.12
C PRO A 267 13.38 13.87 8.29
N ASN A 268 13.84 14.20 9.51
CA ASN A 268 15.24 14.54 9.78
C ASN A 268 16.04 13.41 10.46
N GLY A 269 15.40 12.33 10.93
CA GLY A 269 16.09 11.25 11.64
C GLY A 269 16.81 11.68 12.94
N ILE A 270 16.43 12.83 13.53
CA ILE A 270 17.08 13.39 14.74
C ILE A 270 16.37 12.88 16.01
N ALA A 271 15.08 12.56 15.94
CA ALA A 271 14.35 12.00 17.08
C ALA A 271 14.50 10.46 17.19
N GLY A 272 15.59 10.03 17.85
CA GLY A 272 15.56 8.84 18.71
C GLY A 272 15.77 7.48 18.05
N ARG A 273 17.05 7.09 17.91
CA ARG A 273 17.46 5.69 18.09
C ARG A 273 17.22 5.29 19.55
N VAL A 274 15.97 5.08 19.94
CA VAL A 274 15.63 4.52 21.26
C VAL A 274 14.67 3.35 21.08
N LEU A 275 15.29 2.17 21.07
CA LEU A 275 14.77 0.86 21.49
C LEU A 275 13.34 0.46 21.10
N CYS A 276 13.24 -0.47 20.16
CA CYS A 276 12.53 -1.71 20.42
C CYS A 276 13.28 -2.87 19.76
N ARG A 277 14.17 -3.53 20.51
CA ARG A 277 14.87 -4.77 20.12
C ARG A 277 13.94 -6.00 20.07
N SER A 278 12.63 -5.81 20.05
CA SER A 278 11.64 -6.89 20.26
C SER A 278 10.99 -7.39 18.97
N ILE A 279 11.25 -6.79 17.81
CA ILE A 279 10.66 -7.22 16.52
C ILE A 279 11.72 -7.81 15.56
N ALA A 280 13.01 -7.73 15.92
CA ALA A 280 14.11 -8.32 15.15
C ALA A 280 14.14 -9.86 15.15
N ALA A 281 13.20 -10.53 15.84
CA ALA A 281 13.09 -11.99 15.85
C ALA A 281 12.27 -12.56 14.68
N CYS A 282 11.53 -11.75 13.91
CA CYS A 282 10.74 -12.24 12.78
C CYS A 282 11.37 -12.01 11.39
N GLU A 283 12.47 -11.26 11.25
CA GLU A 283 13.10 -10.98 9.95
C GLU A 283 14.40 -11.78 9.68
N VAL A 284 14.74 -12.77 10.51
CA VAL A 284 15.98 -13.57 10.35
C VAL A 284 15.79 -14.86 9.51
N LEU A 285 14.57 -15.17 9.02
CA LEU A 285 14.35 -16.39 8.24
C LEU A 285 14.20 -16.20 6.72
N ASP A 286 14.30 -14.98 6.17
CA ASP A 286 14.11 -14.75 4.72
C ASP A 286 15.37 -14.28 3.96
N ASN A 287 16.55 -14.23 4.59
CA ASN A 287 17.76 -13.71 3.93
C ASN A 287 19.03 -14.58 4.13
N ALA A 288 18.93 -15.88 3.90
CA ALA A 288 20.10 -16.73 3.69
C ALA A 288 20.01 -17.51 2.38
N GLY A 289 20.69 -16.97 1.35
CA GLY A 289 21.38 -17.83 0.39
C GLY A 289 20.95 -17.73 -1.06
N TYR A 290 21.13 -16.59 -1.72
CA TYR A 290 21.43 -16.58 -3.15
C TYR A 290 22.45 -15.49 -3.47
N ASN A 291 23.73 -15.85 -3.47
CA ASN A 291 24.75 -15.30 -4.37
C ASN A 291 25.96 -16.23 -4.44
N ASN A 292 26.52 -16.31 -5.65
CA ASN A 292 27.68 -17.09 -6.13
C ASN A 292 27.42 -18.55 -6.51
N ILE A 293 27.46 -18.86 -7.82
CA ILE A 293 28.69 -19.30 -8.51
C ILE A 293 28.46 -19.19 -10.03
N SER A 294 29.34 -18.43 -10.66
CA SER A 294 29.61 -18.39 -12.09
C SER A 294 30.27 -19.68 -12.59
N GLY A 295 29.84 -20.14 -13.77
CA GLY A 295 30.68 -20.84 -14.75
C GLY A 295 30.81 -22.35 -14.60
N PHE A 296 30.30 -23.09 -15.60
CA PHE A 296 31.02 -24.19 -16.25
C PHE A 296 30.35 -24.48 -17.61
N LYS A 297 31.11 -24.26 -18.70
CA LYS A 297 30.95 -24.95 -19.99
C LYS A 297 31.39 -26.41 -19.80
N VAL A 298 30.84 -27.34 -20.59
CA VAL A 298 31.55 -28.35 -21.41
C VAL A 298 30.52 -29.32 -22.00
N VAL A 299 30.53 -29.36 -23.35
CA VAL A 299 30.01 -30.34 -24.33
C VAL A 299 28.51 -30.68 -24.28
#